data_AF-A0A944Q3Z6-F1
#
_entry.id   AF-A0A944Q3Z6-F1
#
_cell.length_a   1.000
_cell.length_b   1.000
_cell.length_c   1.000
_cell.angle_alpha   90.00
_cell.angle_beta   90.00
_cell.angle_gamma   90.00
#
_symmetry.space_group_name_H-M   'P 1'
#
loop_
_entity.id
_entity.type
_entity.pdbx_description
1 polymer ?
#
loop_
_entity_poly.entity_id
_entity_poly.type
_entity_poly.pdbx_seq_one_letter_code
_entity_poly.pdbx_strand_id
1 'polypeptide(L)'
;MPKLRNPNSPHSRYRGLDVLPNNHGLPIPELPSVREWSTAEREQWRQWWESPQAGRWDESYVPVMLTYYGHILTGTATRDHLTEYRQLATSLGLTAEGMKRLGWAFEGEE
;
A
#
# COMPACT_ATOMS: atom_id res chain seq x y z
N MET A 1 3.16 12.99 26.41
CA MET A 1 3.22 13.11 24.94
C MET A 1 4.54 12.51 24.49
N PRO A 2 4.57 11.55 23.56
CA PRO A 2 5.83 11.08 22.99
C PRO A 2 6.53 12.25 22.32
N LYS A 3 7.82 12.46 22.61
CA LYS A 3 8.62 13.50 21.96
C LYS A 3 8.82 13.09 20.51
N LEU A 4 8.28 13.86 19.56
CA LEU A 4 8.65 13.77 18.14
C LEU A 4 10.18 13.95 18.05
N ARG A 5 10.91 12.86 17.78
CA ARG A 5 12.37 12.89 17.69
C ARG A 5 12.76 13.47 16.33
N ASN A 6 13.72 14.39 16.34
CA ASN A 6 14.12 15.16 15.17
C ASN A 6 14.62 14.22 14.03
N PRO A 7 13.89 14.11 12.90
CA PRO A 7 14.27 13.25 11.79
C PRO A 7 15.60 13.65 11.13
N ASN A 8 16.09 14.88 11.37
CA ASN A 8 17.36 15.38 10.82
C ASN A 8 18.61 14.98 11.62
N SER A 9 18.47 14.22 12.72
CA SER A 9 19.61 13.77 13.54
C SER A 9 20.67 13.01 12.69
N PRO A 10 21.99 13.24 12.92
CA PRO A 10 23.08 12.52 12.27
C PRO A 10 22.98 11.00 12.30
N HIS A 11 22.35 10.45 13.33
CA HIS A 11 22.22 9.02 13.56
C HIS A 11 20.77 8.51 13.41
N SER A 12 19.87 9.30 12.81
CA SER A 12 18.50 8.87 12.55
C SER A 12 18.51 7.75 11.50
N ARG A 13 17.88 6.61 11.83
CA ARG A 13 17.64 5.53 10.86
C ARG A 13 16.70 5.96 9.72
N TYR A 14 15.96 7.06 9.91
CA TYR A 14 15.04 7.63 8.93
C TYR A 14 15.66 8.75 8.10
N ARG A 15 16.95 9.04 8.25
CA ARG A 15 17.62 10.09 7.48
C ARG A 15 17.53 9.77 5.98
N GLY A 16 16.86 10.64 5.24
CA GLY A 16 16.66 10.49 3.79
C GLY A 16 15.48 9.59 3.39
N LEU A 17 14.68 9.11 4.36
CA LEU A 17 13.43 8.39 4.09
C LEU A 17 12.24 9.34 4.15
N ASP A 18 11.24 9.06 3.31
CA ASP A 18 9.91 9.64 3.41
C ASP A 18 9.11 8.89 4.47
N VAL A 19 8.85 9.55 5.59
CA VAL A 19 8.11 8.96 6.72
C VAL A 19 6.61 9.13 6.46
N LEU A 20 5.93 8.01 6.26
CA LEU A 20 4.50 7.97 6.01
C LEU A 20 3.74 8.15 7.32
N PRO A 21 2.78 9.09 7.38
CA PRO A 21 1.96 9.29 8.58
C PRO A 21 1.05 8.08 8.80
N ASN A 22 0.79 7.72 10.06
CA ASN A 22 -0.15 6.63 10.36
C ASN A 22 -1.57 6.88 9.82
N ASN A 23 -1.93 8.15 9.61
CA ASN A 23 -3.17 8.57 8.96
C ASN A 23 -2.84 9.67 7.93
N HIS A 24 -3.07 9.40 6.65
CA HIS A 24 -2.84 10.36 5.56
C HIS A 24 -4.04 11.31 5.31
N GLY A 25 -5.20 11.06 5.94
CA GLY A 25 -6.38 11.93 5.90
C GLY A 25 -7.10 12.02 4.55
N LEU A 26 -6.76 11.17 3.58
CA LEU A 26 -7.45 11.13 2.28
C LEU A 26 -8.67 10.20 2.38
N PRO A 27 -9.75 10.51 1.65
CA PRO A 27 -10.91 9.61 1.60
C PRO A 27 -10.54 8.31 0.87
N ILE A 28 -11.25 7.23 1.20
CA ILE A 28 -11.20 5.99 0.43
C ILE A 28 -11.92 6.24 -0.91
N PRO A 29 -11.26 6.06 -2.06
CA PRO A 29 -11.91 6.23 -3.36
C PRO A 29 -13.05 5.22 -3.55
N GLU A 30 -14.04 5.59 -4.36
CA GLU A 30 -15.10 4.67 -4.74
C GLU A 30 -14.53 3.50 -5.54
N LEU A 31 -15.10 2.31 -5.32
CA LEU A 31 -14.73 1.14 -6.11
C LEU A 31 -15.15 1.33 -7.58
N PRO A 32 -14.28 1.01 -8.54
CA PRO A 32 -14.62 1.14 -9.95
C PRO A 32 -15.84 0.29 -10.33
N SER A 33 -16.80 0.87 -11.04
CA SER A 33 -18.04 0.20 -11.45
C SER A 33 -17.88 -0.75 -12.66
N VAL A 34 -16.65 -1.21 -12.94
CA VAL A 34 -16.33 -2.03 -14.12
C VAL A 34 -16.82 -3.47 -14.01
N ARG A 35 -17.08 -3.95 -12.78
CA ARG A 35 -17.65 -5.26 -12.48
C ARG A 35 -18.22 -5.27 -11.07
N GLU A 36 -18.93 -6.34 -10.74
CA GLU A 36 -19.27 -6.65 -9.35
C GLU A 36 -18.03 -7.08 -8.57
N TRP A 37 -17.86 -6.48 -7.39
CA TRP A 37 -16.81 -6.81 -6.43
C TRP A 37 -17.41 -7.61 -5.28
N SER A 38 -16.74 -8.72 -4.94
CA SER A 38 -17.07 -9.53 -3.79
C SER A 38 -16.86 -8.77 -2.48
N THR A 39 -17.48 -9.24 -1.39
CA THR A 39 -17.30 -8.66 -0.05
C THR A 39 -15.83 -8.62 0.36
N ALA A 40 -15.06 -9.67 0.05
CA ALA A 40 -13.64 -9.74 0.38
C ALA A 40 -12.80 -8.71 -0.39
N GLU A 41 -13.11 -8.49 -1.67
CA GLU A 41 -12.44 -7.45 -2.47
C GLU A 41 -12.78 -6.04 -1.98
N ARG A 42 -14.04 -5.81 -1.58
CA ARG A 42 -14.48 -4.52 -1.02
C ARG A 42 -13.74 -4.19 0.28
N GLU A 43 -13.60 -5.18 1.15
CA GLU A 43 -12.87 -5.04 2.40
C GLU A 43 -11.36 -4.83 2.16
N GLN A 44 -10.77 -5.58 1.22
CA GLN A 44 -9.36 -5.41 0.88
C GLN A 44 -9.06 -4.02 0.28
N TRP A 45 -9.95 -3.51 -0.57
CA TRP A 45 -9.87 -2.15 -1.11
C TRP A 45 -9.82 -1.11 0.00
N ARG A 46 -10.75 -1.21 0.97
CA ARG A 46 -10.79 -0.33 2.13
C ARG A 46 -9.49 -0.39 2.92
N GLN A 47 -8.99 -1.58 3.22
CA GLN A 47 -7.74 -1.74 3.98
C GLN A 47 -6.52 -1.14 3.27
N TRP A 48 -6.44 -1.29 1.94
CA TRP A 48 -5.37 -0.68 1.16
C TRP A 48 -5.42 0.84 1.20
N TRP A 49 -6.60 1.42 1.01
CA TRP A 49 -6.77 2.88 1.02
C TRP A 49 -6.76 3.52 2.42
N GLU A 50 -6.93 2.74 3.49
CA GLU A 50 -6.71 3.19 4.87
C GLU A 50 -5.22 3.15 5.27
N SER A 51 -4.36 2.51 4.47
CA SER A 51 -2.95 2.35 4.80
C SER A 51 -2.14 3.64 4.61
N PRO A 52 -1.07 3.88 5.39
CA PRO A 52 -0.19 5.04 5.21
C PRO A 52 0.33 5.23 3.79
N GLN A 53 0.60 4.12 3.08
CA GLN A 53 1.11 4.12 1.70
C GLN A 53 0.13 4.73 0.71
N ALA A 54 -1.17 4.62 0.95
CA ALA A 54 -2.20 5.15 0.06
C ALA A 54 -2.07 6.66 -0.16
N GLY A 55 -1.54 7.40 0.82
CA GLY A 55 -1.23 8.83 0.69
C GLY A 55 -0.19 9.18 -0.38
N ARG A 56 0.48 8.18 -0.95
CA ARG A 56 1.52 8.33 -1.98
C ARG A 56 1.18 7.66 -3.31
N TRP A 57 0.07 6.93 -3.39
CA TRP A 57 -0.29 6.20 -4.61
C TRP A 57 -0.83 7.10 -5.70
N ASP A 58 -0.53 6.72 -6.94
CA ASP A 58 -1.32 7.11 -8.11
C ASP A 58 -2.47 6.12 -8.25
N GLU A 59 -3.71 6.61 -8.25
CA GLU A 59 -4.94 5.81 -8.21
C GLU A 59 -5.08 4.81 -9.38
N SER A 60 -4.33 5.00 -10.47
CA SER A 60 -4.44 4.20 -11.69
C SER A 60 -4.08 2.71 -11.54
N TYR A 61 -3.23 2.34 -10.57
CA TYR A 61 -2.71 0.97 -10.46
C TYR A 61 -3.48 0.06 -9.48
N VAL A 62 -4.18 0.65 -8.50
CA VAL A 62 -4.82 -0.10 -7.40
C VAL A 62 -5.98 -0.98 -7.88
N PRO A 63 -6.84 -0.54 -8.83
CA PRO A 63 -7.90 -1.41 -9.39
C PRO A 63 -7.39 -2.68 -10.08
N VAL A 64 -6.24 -2.60 -10.76
CA VAL A 64 -5.63 -3.74 -11.45
C VAL A 64 -5.15 -4.76 -10.42
N MET A 65 -4.50 -4.30 -9.36
CA MET A 65 -4.08 -5.16 -8.26
C MET A 65 -5.26 -5.87 -7.58
N LEU A 66 -6.39 -5.17 -7.39
CA LEU A 66 -7.60 -5.77 -6.81
C LEU A 66 -8.17 -6.89 -7.69
N THR A 67 -8.03 -6.77 -9.01
CA THR A 67 -8.46 -7.81 -9.95
C THR A 67 -7.63 -9.09 -9.78
N TYR A 68 -6.30 -8.97 -9.67
CA TYR A 68 -5.47 -10.14 -9.40
C TYR A 68 -5.73 -10.76 -8.03
N TYR A 69 -5.99 -9.93 -7.01
CA TYR A 69 -6.40 -10.40 -5.69
C TYR A 69 -7.68 -11.24 -5.75
N GLY A 70 -8.69 -10.82 -6.52
CA GLY A 70 -9.90 -11.61 -6.76
C GLY A 70 -9.63 -13.00 -7.38
N HIS A 71 -8.74 -13.07 -8.37
CA HIS A 71 -8.31 -14.35 -8.94
C HIS A 71 -7.61 -15.25 -7.92
N ILE A 72 -6.83 -14.66 -7.01
CA ILE A 72 -6.16 -15.40 -5.93
C ILE A 72 -7.19 -15.99 -4.97
N LEU A 73 -8.16 -15.17 -4.52
CA LEU A 73 -9.21 -15.61 -3.59
C LEU A 73 -10.08 -16.75 -4.16
N THR A 74 -10.37 -16.69 -5.45
CA THR A 74 -11.22 -17.69 -6.13
C THR A 74 -10.45 -18.95 -6.53
N GLY A 75 -9.13 -19.00 -6.32
CA GLY A 75 -8.29 -20.12 -6.75
C GLY A 75 -8.12 -20.21 -8.28
N THR A 76 -8.42 -19.13 -9.01
CA THR A 76 -8.30 -19.06 -10.47
C THR A 76 -7.04 -18.33 -10.95
N ALA A 77 -6.20 -17.88 -10.01
CA ALA A 77 -4.95 -17.21 -10.33
C ALA A 77 -3.96 -18.13 -11.05
N THR A 78 -3.44 -17.66 -12.18
CA THR A 78 -2.31 -18.29 -12.87
C THR A 78 -0.98 -17.86 -12.24
N ARG A 79 0.11 -18.50 -12.64
CA ARG A 79 1.46 -18.07 -12.24
C ARG A 79 1.75 -16.62 -12.62
N ASP A 80 1.25 -16.19 -13.77
CA ASP A 80 1.50 -14.84 -14.27
C ASP A 80 0.67 -13.82 -13.47
N HIS A 81 -0.60 -14.12 -13.13
CA HIS A 81 -1.38 -13.29 -12.20
C HIS A 81 -0.69 -13.10 -10.85
N LEU A 82 -0.11 -14.17 -10.30
CA LEU A 82 0.63 -14.10 -9.03
C LEU A 82 1.91 -13.27 -9.15
N THR A 83 2.55 -13.30 -10.31
CA THR A 83 3.78 -12.53 -10.58
C THR A 83 3.46 -11.04 -10.69
N GLU A 84 2.46 -10.68 -11.49
CA GLU A 84 1.98 -9.30 -11.63
C GLU A 84 1.50 -8.73 -10.30
N TYR A 85 0.73 -9.50 -9.53
CA TYR A 85 0.28 -9.08 -8.19
C TYR A 85 1.46 -8.73 -7.28
N ARG A 86 2.51 -9.56 -7.23
CA ARG A 86 3.70 -9.29 -6.40
C ARG A 86 4.46 -8.07 -6.89
N GLN A 87 4.59 -7.89 -8.19
CA GLN A 87 5.26 -6.72 -8.78
C GLN A 87 4.51 -5.42 -8.46
N LEU A 88 3.18 -5.42 -8.57
CA LEU A 88 2.33 -4.30 -8.18
C LEU A 88 2.40 -4.03 -6.68
N ALA A 89 2.29 -5.06 -5.84
CA ALA A 89 2.42 -4.93 -4.39
C ALA A 89 3.77 -4.30 -3.98
N THR A 90 4.87 -4.72 -4.61
CA THR A 90 6.18 -4.11 -4.39
C THR A 90 6.24 -2.66 -4.90
N SER A 91 5.67 -2.38 -6.08
CA SER A 91 5.65 -1.03 -6.66
C SER A 91 4.82 -0.03 -5.85
N LEU A 92 3.80 -0.52 -5.12
CA LEU A 92 2.95 0.25 -4.22
C LEU A 92 3.48 0.33 -2.78
N GLY A 93 4.64 -0.26 -2.48
CA GLY A 93 5.19 -0.23 -1.12
C GLY A 93 4.40 -1.08 -0.11
N LEU A 94 3.64 -2.06 -0.58
CA LEU A 94 2.93 -3.03 0.27
C LEU A 94 3.83 -4.18 0.75
N THR A 95 5.07 -4.23 0.26
CA THR A 95 6.10 -5.18 0.69
C THR A 95 7.27 -4.44 1.33
N ALA A 96 8.03 -5.12 2.19
CA ALA A 96 9.23 -4.55 2.81
C ALA A 96 10.29 -4.13 1.75
N GLU A 97 10.42 -4.92 0.68
CA GLU A 97 11.27 -4.57 -0.46
C GLU A 97 10.77 -3.30 -1.16
N GLY A 98 9.45 -3.18 -1.36
CA GLY A 98 8.81 -2.01 -1.95
C GLY A 98 9.05 -0.75 -1.13
N MET A 99 8.80 -0.81 0.19
CA MET A 99 9.06 0.29 1.12
C MET A 99 10.52 0.74 1.04
N LYS A 100 11.47 -0.21 1.09
CA LYS A 100 12.90 0.10 0.96
C LYS A 100 13.25 0.75 -0.38
N ARG A 101 12.70 0.23 -1.49
CA ARG A 101 12.95 0.74 -2.85
C ARG A 101 12.41 2.16 -3.03
N LEU A 102 11.25 2.45 -2.45
CA LEU A 102 10.59 3.75 -2.51
C LEU A 102 11.18 4.76 -1.51
N GLY A 103 12.06 4.29 -0.61
CA GLY A 103 12.62 5.12 0.45
C GLY A 103 11.59 5.50 1.50
N TRP A 104 10.59 4.65 1.73
CA TRP A 104 9.50 4.89 2.68
C TRP A 104 9.77 4.21 4.03
N ALA A 105 9.25 4.80 5.09
CA ALA A 105 9.18 4.21 6.42
C ALA A 105 7.87 4.61 7.11
N PHE A 106 7.36 3.77 8.02
CA PHE A 106 6.20 4.15 8.81
C PHE A 106 6.58 5.05 9.98
N GLU A 107 5.66 5.95 10.33
CA GLU A 107 5.73 6.71 11.57
C GLU A 107 5.61 5.78 12.79
N GLY A 108 6.66 5.68 13.60
CA GLY A 108 6.60 4.99 14.91
C GLY A 108 7.10 3.54 14.95
N GLU A 109 7.80 3.04 13.92
CA GLU A 109 8.57 1.78 14.03
C GLU A 109 9.82 1.95 14.92
N GLU A 110 9.63 2.18 16.22
CA GLU A 110 10.65 1.98 17.29
C GLU A 110 10.40 0.70 18.08
#